data_AF-A0A2M6XYK3-F1
#
_entry.id   AF-A0A2M6XYK3-F1
#
_cell.length_a   1.000
_cell.length_b   1.000
_cell.length_c   1.000
_cell.angle_alpha   90.00
_cell.angle_beta   90.00
_cell.angle_gamma   90.00
#
_symmetry.space_group_name_H-M   'P 1'
#
loop_
_entity.id
_entity.type
_entity.pdbx_description
1 polymer ?
#
loop_
_entity_poly.entity_id
_entity_poly.type
_entity_poly.pdbx_seq_one_letter_code
_entity_poly.pdbx_strand_id
1 'polypeptide(L)'
;MKCPNCGLVAPDGTEVCEKCQIVFSKLEESLVKKALQAHATRIKEPPKDLVPPLYRVAFLFFITAALWFFMQAEAKRSKSAAVQPVVQADPAAPAAPVVQAEKVPVRSDSPSVDPESVGVRLDPPVQGENP
;
A
#
# COMPACT_ATOMS: atom_id res chain seq x y z
N MET A 1 26.14 9.06 42.75
CA MET A 1 24.90 9.60 42.09
C MET A 1 24.01 10.31 43.13
N LYS A 2 23.19 11.31 42.78
CA LYS A 2 22.30 11.98 43.77
C LYS A 2 20.96 11.26 43.91
N CYS A 3 20.55 10.95 45.14
CA CYS A 3 19.23 10.40 45.40
C CYS A 3 18.14 11.44 45.09
N PRO A 4 17.15 11.14 44.23
CA PRO A 4 16.12 12.10 43.86
C PRO A 4 15.13 12.39 45.00
N ASN A 5 15.06 11.53 46.03
CA ASN A 5 14.15 11.73 47.16
C ASN A 5 14.77 12.58 48.27
N CYS A 6 16.03 12.31 48.65
CA CYS A 6 16.68 12.99 49.78
C CYS A 6 17.87 13.88 49.40
N GLY A 7 18.26 13.93 48.13
CA GLY A 7 19.36 14.77 47.62
C GLY A 7 20.77 14.33 48.01
N LEU A 8 20.91 13.27 48.80
CA LEU A 8 22.20 12.73 49.23
C LEU A 8 23.00 12.17 48.05
N VAL A 9 24.29 12.46 48.04
CA VAL A 9 25.23 11.89 47.07
C VAL A 9 25.58 10.49 47.57
N ALA A 10 25.08 9.47 46.87
CA ALA A 10 25.43 8.09 47.12
C ALA A 10 26.83 7.79 46.55
N PRO A 11 27.67 7.02 47.28
CA PRO A 11 28.98 6.59 46.78
C PRO A 11 28.85 5.77 45.50
N ASP A 12 29.87 5.81 44.65
CA ASP A 12 29.83 5.09 43.39
C ASP A 12 29.82 3.57 43.65
N GLY A 13 28.80 2.89 43.11
CA GLY A 13 28.58 1.45 43.30
C GLY A 13 27.48 1.07 44.29
N THR A 14 26.85 2.01 45.01
CA THR A 14 25.70 1.69 45.86
C THR A 14 24.40 1.62 45.06
N GLU A 15 23.76 0.45 45.05
CA GLU A 15 22.50 0.20 44.35
C GLU A 15 21.28 0.75 45.09
N VAL A 16 21.41 1.01 46.39
CA VAL A 16 20.31 1.43 47.27
C VAL A 16 20.71 2.67 48.06
N CYS A 17 19.83 3.67 48.12
CA CYS A 17 20.02 4.80 49.01
C CYS A 17 19.82 4.38 50.47
N GLU A 18 20.84 4.49 51.32
CA GLU A 18 20.76 4.07 52.73
C GLU A 18 19.63 4.75 53.53
N LYS A 19 19.34 6.02 53.20
CA LYS A 19 18.34 6.81 53.93
C LYS A 19 16.91 6.57 53.48
N CYS A 20 16.72 6.30 52.19
CA CYS A 20 15.39 6.17 51.59
C CYS A 20 15.03 4.73 51.21
N GLN A 21 16.01 3.81 51.26
CA GLN A 21 15.92 2.43 50.78
C GLN A 21 15.42 2.30 49.34
N ILE A 22 15.67 3.31 48.51
CA ILE A 22 15.27 3.31 47.11
C ILE A 22 16.37 2.63 46.29
N VAL A 23 15.98 1.63 45.50
CA VAL A 23 16.85 0.94 44.54
C VAL A 23 16.97 1.78 43.28
N PHE A 24 18.19 2.23 42.96
CA PHE A 24 18.46 3.11 41.82
C PHE A 24 18.14 2.43 40.48
N SER A 25 18.36 1.13 40.37
CA SER A 25 18.13 0.33 39.16
C SER A 25 16.68 0.38 38.67
N LYS A 26 15.70 0.28 39.60
CA LYS A 26 14.27 0.38 39.24
C LYS A 26 13.87 1.78 38.79
N LEU A 27 14.55 2.80 39.29
CA LEU A 27 14.26 4.19 38.96
C LEU A 27 14.70 4.52 37.53
N GLU A 28 15.88 4.06 37.14
CA GLU A 28 16.39 4.21 35.77
C GLU A 28 15.49 3.53 34.76
N GLU A 29 15.05 2.29 35.02
CA GLU A 29 14.11 1.60 34.15
C GLU A 29 12.78 2.36 33.99
N SER A 30 12.27 2.95 35.07
CA SER A 30 11.03 3.73 35.03
C SER A 30 11.19 5.05 34.25
N LEU A 31 12.35 5.70 34.36
CA LEU A 31 12.69 6.93 33.65
C LEU A 31 12.89 6.65 32.16
N VAL A 32 13.61 5.58 31.83
CA VAL A 32 13.81 5.13 30.46
C VAL A 32 12.47 4.73 29.85
N LYS A 33 11.62 3.96 30.54
CA LYS A 33 10.27 3.62 30.05
C LYS A 33 9.41 4.86 29.82
N LYS A 34 9.42 5.84 30.74
CA LYS A 34 8.69 7.10 30.57
C LYS A 34 9.21 7.93 29.41
N ALA A 35 10.53 8.02 29.25
CA ALA A 35 11.15 8.70 28.12
C ALA A 35 10.80 8.02 26.79
N LEU A 36 10.91 6.68 26.74
CA LEU A 36 10.56 5.89 25.56
C LEU A 36 9.06 6.02 25.23
N GLN A 37 8.20 6.02 26.24
CA GLN A 37 6.76 6.21 26.07
C GLN A 37 6.41 7.61 25.57
N ALA A 38 7.08 8.65 26.06
CA ALA A 38 6.94 10.02 25.57
C ALA A 38 7.42 10.17 24.11
N HIS A 39 8.42 9.41 23.70
CA HIS A 39 8.84 9.36 22.30
C HIS A 39 7.88 8.52 21.42
N ALA A 40 7.33 7.43 21.94
CA ALA A 40 6.39 6.57 21.22
C ALA A 40 5.04 7.26 20.96
N THR A 41 4.57 8.12 21.89
CA THR A 41 3.33 8.89 21.67
C THR A 41 3.45 9.92 20.57
N ARG A 42 4.66 10.41 20.25
CA ARG A 42 4.90 11.30 19.09
C ARG A 42 4.76 10.61 17.73
N ILE A 43 4.90 9.29 17.67
CA ILE A 43 4.87 8.54 16.39
C ILE A 43 3.45 8.04 16.07
N LYS A 44 2.53 8.08 17.03
CA LYS A 44 1.22 7.43 16.92
C LYS A 44 0.13 8.28 16.26
N GLU A 45 0.43 9.51 15.89
CA GLU A 45 -0.47 10.30 15.05
C GLU A 45 -0.09 10.05 13.58
N PRO A 46 -0.85 9.22 12.85
CA PRO A 46 -0.65 9.15 11.41
C PRO A 46 -0.84 10.57 10.86
N PRO A 47 0.05 11.07 9.99
CA PRO A 47 -0.04 12.42 9.46
C PRO A 47 -1.26 12.52 8.54
N LYS A 48 -2.42 12.80 9.15
CA LYS A 48 -3.71 12.97 8.45
C LYS A 48 -3.69 14.20 7.53
N ASP A 49 -2.73 15.10 7.73
CA ASP A 49 -2.55 16.32 6.94
C ASP A 49 -1.78 16.12 5.62
N LEU A 50 -1.12 14.97 5.40
CA LEU A 50 -0.40 14.70 4.15
C LEU A 50 -1.25 13.97 3.09
N VAL A 51 -2.40 13.42 3.47
CA VAL A 51 -3.30 12.67 2.58
C VAL A 51 -4.03 13.56 1.55
N PRO A 52 -4.53 14.76 1.89
CA PRO A 52 -5.27 15.60 0.95
C PRO A 52 -4.48 16.02 -0.31
N PRO A 53 -3.21 16.47 -0.22
CA PRO A 53 -2.48 16.92 -1.41
C PRO A 53 -2.07 15.77 -2.34
N LEU A 54 -1.70 14.61 -1.79
CA LEU A 54 -1.32 13.43 -2.59
C LEU A 54 -2.49 12.91 -3.43
N TYR A 55 -3.69 12.84 -2.84
CA TYR A 55 -4.89 12.40 -3.56
C TYR A 55 -5.25 13.36 -4.69
N ARG A 56 -5.08 14.67 -4.46
CA ARG A 56 -5.32 15.70 -5.48
C ARG A 56 -4.37 15.57 -6.67
N VAL A 57 -3.08 15.30 -6.41
CA VAL A 57 -2.09 15.07 -7.48
C VAL A 57 -2.40 13.79 -8.25
N ALA A 58 -2.69 12.70 -7.55
CA ALA A 58 -3.07 11.43 -8.19
C ALA A 58 -4.33 11.59 -9.07
N PHE A 59 -5.36 12.29 -8.57
CA PHE A 59 -6.59 12.55 -9.32
C PHE A 59 -6.35 13.35 -10.61
N LEU A 60 -5.52 14.39 -10.56
CA LEU A 60 -5.15 15.17 -11.74
C LEU A 60 -4.41 14.33 -12.78
N PHE A 61 -3.54 13.41 -12.34
CA PHE A 61 -2.85 12.49 -13.22
C PHE A 61 -3.84 11.57 -13.95
N PHE A 62 -4.80 10.97 -13.23
CA PHE A 62 -5.82 10.11 -13.83
C PHE A 62 -6.73 10.85 -14.83
N ILE A 63 -7.15 12.08 -14.52
CA ILE A 63 -7.93 12.90 -15.46
C ILE A 63 -7.13 13.16 -16.74
N THR A 64 -5.86 13.54 -16.61
CA THR A 64 -4.99 13.85 -17.76
C THR A 64 -4.78 12.62 -18.63
N ALA A 65 -4.53 11.45 -18.02
CA ALA A 65 -4.39 10.18 -18.73
C ALA A 65 -5.68 9.76 -19.44
N ALA A 66 -6.85 9.96 -18.80
CA ALA A 66 -8.13 9.66 -19.41
C ALA A 66 -8.41 10.56 -20.63
N LEU A 67 -8.19 11.87 -20.51
CA LEU A 67 -8.34 12.81 -21.64
C LEU A 67 -7.40 12.45 -22.81
N TRP A 68 -6.15 12.09 -22.50
CA TRP A 68 -5.19 11.63 -23.51
C TRP A 68 -5.66 10.33 -24.20
N PHE A 69 -6.23 9.39 -23.44
CA PHE A 69 -6.79 8.16 -23.98
C PHE A 69 -8.01 8.42 -24.89
N PHE A 70 -8.92 9.31 -24.49
CA PHE A 70 -10.08 9.67 -25.32
C PHE A 70 -9.66 10.34 -26.64
N MET A 71 -8.64 11.19 -26.62
CA MET A 71 -8.08 11.78 -27.85
C MET A 71 -7.51 10.72 -28.81
N GLN A 72 -6.85 9.68 -28.28
CA GLN A 72 -6.37 8.55 -29.09
C GLN A 72 -7.51 7.70 -29.66
N ALA A 73 -8.61 7.53 -28.90
CA ALA A 73 -9.77 6.77 -29.36
C ALA A 73 -10.42 7.42 -30.60
N GLU A 74 -10.57 8.74 -30.60
CA GLU A 74 -11.10 9.50 -31.74
C GLU A 74 -10.19 9.39 -32.98
N ALA A 75 -8.87 9.45 -32.81
CA ALA A 75 -7.91 9.28 -33.90
C ALA A 75 -7.95 7.88 -34.55
N LYS A 76 -8.38 6.86 -33.81
CA LYS A 76 -8.58 5.50 -34.34
C LYS A 76 -9.97 5.36 -34.98
N ARG A 77 -10.99 6.02 -34.45
CA ARG A 77 -12.37 5.96 -34.97
C ARG A 77 -12.49 6.60 -36.36
N SER A 78 -11.76 7.69 -36.59
CA SER A 78 -11.71 8.35 -37.91
C SER A 78 -11.09 7.47 -39.01
N LYS A 79 -10.19 6.55 -38.67
CA LYS A 79 -9.58 5.61 -39.63
C LYS A 79 -10.48 4.41 -39.97
N SER A 80 -11.27 3.91 -39.02
CA SER A 80 -12.22 2.83 -39.30
C SER A 80 -13.50 3.27 -40.02
N ALA A 81 -13.89 4.54 -39.90
CA ALA A 81 -15.09 5.03 -40.58
C ALA A 81 -14.95 5.12 -42.11
N ALA A 82 -13.74 5.13 -42.65
CA ALA A 82 -13.47 5.17 -44.09
C ALA A 82 -13.47 3.79 -44.78
N VAL A 83 -13.53 2.70 -44.02
CA VAL A 83 -13.65 1.33 -44.54
C VAL A 83 -15.03 0.81 -44.16
N GLN A 84 -16.07 1.48 -44.64
CA GLN A 84 -17.28 0.71 -44.93
C GLN A 84 -16.96 -0.11 -46.19
N PRO A 85 -17.02 -1.45 -46.15
CA PRO A 85 -17.12 -2.20 -47.37
C PRO A 85 -18.42 -1.76 -48.02
N VAL A 86 -18.31 -0.99 -49.10
CA VAL A 86 -19.40 -0.89 -50.08
C VAL A 86 -19.63 -2.33 -50.52
N VAL A 87 -20.60 -2.99 -49.88
CA VAL A 87 -21.24 -4.19 -50.43
C VAL A 87 -21.94 -3.68 -51.67
N GLN A 88 -21.17 -3.63 -52.75
CA GLN A 88 -21.64 -3.37 -54.09
C GLN A 88 -22.52 -4.57 -54.42
N ALA A 89 -23.80 -4.42 -54.14
CA ALA A 89 -24.83 -5.36 -54.57
C ALA A 89 -24.84 -5.32 -56.09
N ASP A 90 -24.08 -6.24 -56.69
CA ASP A 90 -24.10 -6.54 -58.11
C ASP A 90 -25.40 -7.31 -58.39
N PRO A 91 -26.40 -6.74 -59.09
CA PRO A 91 -27.66 -7.41 -59.33
C PRO A 91 -27.62 -8.03 -60.72
N ALA A 92 -26.83 -9.09 -60.93
CA ALA A 92 -27.07 -10.07 -62.00
C ALA A 92 -25.99 -11.16 -62.05
N ALA A 93 -26.18 -12.26 -61.32
CA ALA A 93 -25.68 -13.56 -61.78
C ALA A 93 -26.52 -14.69 -61.18
N PRO A 94 -27.16 -15.54 -61.99
CA PRO A 94 -27.98 -16.64 -61.50
C PRO A 94 -27.13 -17.80 -60.98
N ALA A 95 -27.50 -18.26 -59.78
CA ALA A 95 -27.40 -19.61 -59.24
C ALA A 95 -26.20 -20.49 -59.64
N ALA A 96 -25.24 -20.63 -58.72
CA ALA A 96 -24.49 -21.86 -58.54
C ALA A 96 -24.38 -22.19 -57.03
N PRO A 97 -24.65 -23.43 -56.60
CA PRO A 97 -24.56 -23.80 -55.19
C PRO A 97 -23.11 -24.10 -54.83
N VAL A 98 -22.44 -23.19 -54.12
CA VAL A 98 -21.14 -23.47 -53.50
C VAL A 98 -21.34 -23.80 -52.03
N VAL A 99 -21.22 -25.10 -51.80
CA VAL A 99 -20.94 -25.86 -50.58
C VAL A 99 -20.39 -25.02 -49.41
N GLN A 100 -21.12 -25.11 -48.30
CA GLN A 100 -20.74 -24.60 -46.98
C GLN A 100 -19.45 -25.30 -46.50
N ALA A 101 -18.42 -24.52 -46.19
CA ALA A 101 -17.29 -24.97 -45.39
C ALA A 101 -17.40 -24.35 -43.99
N GLU A 102 -18.08 -25.09 -43.14
CA GLU A 102 -18.10 -24.95 -41.70
C GLU A 102 -16.66 -24.92 -41.15
N LYS A 103 -16.25 -23.81 -40.53
CA LYS A 103 -15.03 -23.77 -39.71
C LYS A 103 -15.39 -23.32 -38.30
N VAL A 104 -15.67 -24.34 -37.50
CA VAL A 104 -15.87 -24.33 -36.04
C VAL A 104 -14.65 -23.72 -35.31
N PRO A 105 -14.84 -23.04 -34.17
CA PRO A 105 -13.89 -22.09 -33.60
C PRO A 105 -12.87 -22.77 -32.68
N VAL A 106 -11.63 -22.28 -32.67
CA VAL A 106 -10.61 -22.69 -31.70
C VAL A 106 -10.34 -21.54 -30.73
N ARG A 107 -11.03 -21.67 -29.59
CA ARG A 107 -10.52 -21.60 -28.22
C ARG A 107 -9.58 -20.44 -27.84
N SER A 108 -10.17 -19.54 -27.04
CA SER A 108 -9.51 -18.60 -26.16
C SER A 108 -8.72 -19.31 -25.07
N ASP A 109 -7.42 -19.04 -24.97
CA ASP A 109 -6.64 -19.30 -23.76
C ASP A 109 -6.17 -17.96 -23.19
N SER A 110 -6.88 -17.52 -22.15
CA SER A 110 -6.43 -16.48 -21.22
C SER A 110 -5.79 -17.17 -20.02
N PRO A 111 -4.49 -17.00 -19.74
CA PRO A 111 -3.97 -17.32 -18.42
C PRO A 111 -4.32 -16.18 -17.46
N SER A 112 -5.32 -16.47 -16.63
CA SER A 112 -5.55 -15.85 -15.33
C SER A 112 -4.42 -16.30 -14.39
N VAL A 113 -3.62 -15.34 -13.92
CA VAL A 113 -2.79 -15.52 -12.72
C VAL A 113 -2.89 -14.23 -11.91
N ASP A 114 -3.77 -14.28 -10.92
CA ASP A 114 -3.89 -13.31 -9.83
C ASP A 114 -3.13 -13.84 -8.58
N PRO A 115 -2.86 -12.99 -7.58
CA PRO A 115 -1.57 -12.87 -6.93
C PRO A 115 -1.44 -13.71 -5.65
N GLU A 116 -0.31 -14.41 -5.51
CA GLU A 116 0.05 -15.10 -4.27
C GLU A 116 0.58 -14.10 -3.24
N SER A 117 -0.32 -13.75 -2.32
CA SER A 117 -0.12 -13.55 -0.89
C SER A 117 1.32 -13.72 -0.34
N VAL A 118 2.09 -12.65 -0.27
CA VAL A 118 3.22 -12.56 0.67
C VAL A 118 2.67 -12.12 2.03
N GLY A 119 2.20 -13.10 2.80
CA GLY A 119 1.82 -12.93 4.19
C GLY A 119 3.06 -12.85 5.07
N VAL A 120 3.55 -11.64 5.36
CA VAL A 120 4.54 -11.43 6.42
C VAL A 120 3.81 -11.48 7.77
N ARG A 121 3.82 -12.66 8.40
CA ARG A 121 3.53 -12.80 9.83
C ARG A 121 4.67 -12.14 10.61
N LEU A 122 4.38 -11.01 11.23
CA LEU A 122 5.19 -10.47 12.32
C LEU A 122 4.66 -11.06 13.62
N ASP A 123 5.42 -11.99 14.21
CA ASP A 123 5.17 -12.49 15.55
C ASP A 123 5.31 -11.36 16.60
N PRO A 124 4.43 -11.28 17.60
CA PRO A 124 4.57 -10.32 18.70
C PRO A 124 5.72 -10.73 19.63
N PRO A 125 6.47 -9.77 20.22
CA PRO A 125 7.49 -10.09 21.21
C PRO A 125 6.84 -10.61 22.50
N VAL A 126 7.31 -11.80 22.89
CA VAL A 126 7.03 -12.48 24.16
C VAL A 126 7.33 -11.54 25.34
N GLN A 127 6.31 -11.27 26.17
CA GLN A 127 6.50 -10.67 27.48
C GLN A 127 7.11 -11.72 28.41
N GLY A 128 8.37 -11.55 28.78
CA GLY A 128 9.01 -12.32 29.83
C GLY A 128 8.54 -11.84 31.21
N GLU A 129 7.80 -12.70 31.90
CA GLU A 129 7.53 -12.66 33.33
C GLU A 129 8.82 -12.78 34.16
N ASN A 130 8.92 -11.97 35.21
CA ASN A 130 9.88 -12.12 36.32
C ASN A 130 9.28 -13.05 37.38
N PRO A 131 10.10 -13.90 38.02
CA PRO A 131 10.08 -14.08 39.46
C PRO A 131 11.07 -13.14 40.16
#